data_AF-E8LLP0-F1
#
_entry.id   AF-E8LLP0-F1
#
_cell.length_a   1.000
_cell.length_b   1.000
_cell.length_c   1.000
_cell.angle_alpha   90.00
_cell.angle_beta   90.00
_cell.angle_gamma   90.00
#
_symmetry.space_group_name_H-M   'P 1'
#
loop_
_entity.id
_entity.type
_entity.pdbx_description
1 polymer ?
#
loop_
_entity_poly.entity_id
_entity_poly.type
_entity_poly.pdbx_seq_one_letter_code
_entity_poly.pdbx_strand_id
1 'polypeptide(L)'
;MIADHESRVRGNGSFPLSEFSIPALILGPNIKAYQDERVVSQIDMAPTLLSLSGISGEFPLIGQNLNQERIKERALMQFNQIFGYLKHGKFVTLEPQGKAAFFNVGKHNSLVETKEDKQLLKKAVALENLGPLIYSQGYMLDSCINP
;
A
#
# COMPACT_ATOMS: atom_id res chain seq x y z
N MET A 1 -10.39 -1.30 14.13
CA MET A 1 -11.04 -0.18 13.43
C MET A 1 -10.05 0.40 12.45
N ILE A 2 -10.48 0.70 11.23
CA ILE A 2 -9.64 1.36 10.23
C ILE A 2 -10.57 2.18 9.33
N ALA A 3 -10.14 3.37 8.93
CA ALA A 3 -10.88 4.10 7.90
C ALA A 3 -10.67 3.42 6.54
N ASP A 4 -11.68 3.47 5.68
CA ASP A 4 -11.62 2.93 4.34
C ASP A 4 -10.86 3.89 3.40
N HIS A 5 -11.07 5.19 3.55
CA HIS A 5 -10.38 6.28 2.85
C HIS A 5 -10.55 7.62 3.61
N GLU A 6 -9.90 8.69 3.14
CA GLU A 6 -10.13 10.05 3.65
C GLU A 6 -11.25 10.78 2.88
N SER A 7 -11.96 11.68 3.56
CA SER A 7 -13.28 12.19 3.20
C SER A 7 -13.36 12.98 1.88
N ARG A 8 -12.30 13.69 1.45
CA ARG A 8 -12.24 14.37 0.15
C ARG A 8 -10.81 14.60 -0.30
N VAL A 9 -10.50 14.09 -1.49
CA VAL A 9 -9.25 14.39 -2.16
C VAL A 9 -9.44 15.53 -3.16
N ARG A 10 -8.88 16.72 -2.88
CA ARG A 10 -8.99 17.90 -3.78
C ARG A 10 -7.70 18.04 -4.58
N GLY A 11 -7.69 17.46 -5.78
CA GLY A 11 -6.56 17.55 -6.69
C GLY A 11 -6.38 18.98 -7.24
N ASN A 12 -5.43 19.74 -6.70
CA ASN A 12 -4.96 21.01 -7.27
C ASN A 12 -3.88 20.80 -8.37
N GLY A 13 -3.81 19.61 -8.96
CA GLY A 13 -2.85 19.24 -10.02
C GLY A 13 -1.67 18.36 -9.58
N SER A 14 -1.43 18.22 -8.27
CA SER A 14 -0.40 17.32 -7.71
C SER A 14 -1.03 16.13 -6.96
N PHE A 15 -0.28 15.02 -6.82
CA PHE A 15 -0.72 13.86 -6.04
C PHE A 15 -0.83 14.24 -4.55
N PRO A 16 -2.00 14.09 -3.91
CA PRO A 16 -2.24 14.59 -2.56
C PRO A 16 -1.85 13.57 -1.49
N LEU A 17 -0.54 13.28 -1.38
CA LEU A 17 -0.01 12.22 -0.52
C LEU A 17 -0.46 12.33 0.95
N SER A 18 -0.60 13.55 1.49
CA SER A 18 -1.06 13.79 2.86
C SER A 18 -2.48 13.28 3.12
N GLU A 19 -3.33 13.22 2.10
CA GLU A 19 -4.73 12.81 2.20
C GLU A 19 -4.89 11.27 2.12
N PHE A 20 -3.79 10.53 1.95
CA PHE A 20 -3.79 9.05 1.97
C PHE A 20 -3.40 8.46 3.33
N SER A 21 -3.07 9.30 4.32
CA SER A 21 -2.85 8.87 5.69
C SER A 21 -4.18 8.65 6.40
N ILE A 22 -4.52 7.39 6.68
CA ILE A 22 -5.75 7.01 7.38
C ILE A 22 -5.47 6.46 8.78
N PRO A 23 -6.36 6.67 9.77
CA PRO A 23 -6.22 6.09 11.09
C PRO A 23 -6.50 4.59 11.09
N ALA A 24 -5.71 3.83 11.86
CA ALA A 24 -5.92 2.41 12.13
C ALA A 24 -5.68 2.11 13.63
N LEU A 25 -6.53 1.27 14.20
CA LEU A 25 -6.45 0.80 15.58
C LEU A 25 -6.78 -0.69 15.64
N ILE A 26 -5.84 -1.48 16.11
CA ILE A 26 -6.07 -2.88 16.48
C ILE A 26 -6.15 -2.96 18.00
N LEU A 27 -7.26 -3.48 18.51
CA LEU A 27 -7.52 -3.65 19.93
C LEU A 27 -7.99 -5.08 20.17
N GLY A 28 -7.48 -5.71 21.22
CA GLY A 28 -7.86 -7.07 21.58
C GLY A 28 -7.18 -7.53 22.87
N PRO A 29 -7.64 -8.64 23.46
CA PRO A 29 -6.99 -9.24 24.60
C PRO A 29 -5.54 -9.61 24.23
N ASN A 30 -4.60 -9.40 25.16
CA ASN A 30 -3.17 -9.70 25.00
C ASN A 30 -2.43 -8.89 23.91
N ILE A 31 -3.07 -7.89 23.30
CA ILE A 31 -2.37 -6.92 22.44
C ILE A 31 -1.80 -5.82 23.34
N LYS A 32 -0.47 -5.71 23.39
CA LYS A 32 0.21 -4.64 24.12
C LYS A 32 -0.03 -3.31 23.41
N ALA A 33 -0.24 -2.24 24.19
CA ALA A 33 -0.33 -0.90 23.62
C ALA A 33 1.04 -0.47 23.08
N TYR A 34 1.09 -0.08 21.81
CA TYR A 34 2.24 0.57 21.19
C TYR A 34 1.78 1.42 20.00
N GLN A 35 2.61 2.37 19.58
CA GLN A 35 2.44 3.10 18.34
C GLN A 35 3.35 2.50 17.28
N ASP A 36 2.78 2.18 16.13
CA ASP A 36 3.52 1.65 14.98
C ASP A 36 3.73 2.77 13.96
N GLU A 37 4.96 3.26 13.86
CA GLU A 37 5.32 4.35 12.95
C GLU A 37 5.74 3.85 11.55
N ARG A 38 5.76 2.53 11.34
CA ARG A 38 6.20 1.94 10.07
C ARG A 38 5.24 2.29 8.94
N VAL A 39 5.76 2.53 7.74
CA VAL A 39 4.91 2.83 6.57
C VAL A 39 4.25 1.54 6.05
N VAL A 40 2.93 1.47 6.13
CA VAL A 40 2.13 0.29 5.75
C VAL A 40 0.95 0.67 4.85
N SER A 41 0.29 -0.33 4.26
CA SER A 41 -0.92 -0.16 3.45
C SER A 41 -2.11 -0.85 4.11
N GLN A 42 -3.34 -0.41 3.82
CA GLN A 42 -4.56 -1.06 4.32
C GLN A 42 -4.63 -2.56 3.96
N ILE A 43 -4.08 -2.95 2.80
CA ILE A 43 -3.98 -4.36 2.38
C ILE A 43 -3.14 -5.25 3.34
N ASP A 44 -2.31 -4.66 4.20
CA ASP A 44 -1.54 -5.38 5.21
C ASP A 44 -2.39 -5.79 6.42
N MET A 45 -3.60 -5.23 6.58
CA MET A 45 -4.47 -5.55 7.70
C MET A 45 -4.98 -6.99 7.64
N ALA A 46 -5.37 -7.49 6.46
CA ALA A 46 -5.90 -8.84 6.31
C ALA A 46 -4.91 -9.93 6.83
N PRO A 47 -3.66 -10.02 6.33
CA PRO A 47 -2.71 -11.02 6.85
C PRO A 47 -2.33 -10.79 8.32
N THR A 48 -2.33 -9.54 8.79
CA THR A 48 -2.06 -9.21 10.20
C THR A 48 -3.17 -9.72 11.12
N LEU A 49 -4.43 -9.52 10.76
CA LEU A 49 -5.59 -9.94 11.57
C LEU A 49 -5.75 -11.46 11.58
N LEU A 50 -5.48 -12.15 10.46
CA LEU A 50 -5.42 -13.61 10.43
C LEU A 50 -4.36 -14.13 11.41
N SER A 51 -3.16 -13.54 11.37
CA SER A 51 -2.08 -13.90 12.29
C SER A 51 -2.42 -13.62 13.76
N LEU A 52 -3.06 -12.49 14.10
CA LEU A 52 -3.47 -12.17 15.47
C LEU A 52 -4.57 -13.10 15.98
N SER A 53 -5.40 -13.62 15.08
CA SER A 53 -6.50 -14.52 15.40
C SER A 53 -6.07 -15.98 15.54
N GLY A 54 -4.77 -16.27 15.37
CA GLY A 54 -4.22 -17.63 15.42
C GLY A 54 -4.55 -18.49 14.19
N ILE A 55 -5.05 -17.87 13.12
CA ILE A 55 -5.34 -18.57 11.86
C ILE A 55 -4.02 -18.69 11.08
N SER A 56 -3.70 -19.92 10.68
CA SER A 56 -2.54 -20.23 9.85
C SER A 56 -2.99 -20.91 8.56
N GLY A 57 -2.25 -20.67 7.47
CA GLY A 57 -2.56 -21.18 6.16
C GLY A 57 -1.86 -20.38 5.07
N GLU A 58 -1.97 -20.87 3.84
CA GLU A 58 -1.53 -20.15 2.65
C GLU A 58 -2.70 -19.34 2.10
N PHE A 59 -2.52 -18.02 2.04
CA PHE A 59 -3.52 -17.10 1.51
C PHE A 59 -2.90 -16.32 0.34
N PRO A 60 -3.61 -16.14 -0.78
CA PRO A 60 -3.13 -15.38 -1.94
C PRO A 60 -3.19 -13.86 -1.68
N LEU A 61 -2.65 -13.41 -0.55
CA LEU A 61 -2.64 -12.02 -0.11
C LEU A 61 -1.29 -11.37 -0.44
N ILE A 62 -1.34 -10.19 -1.04
CA ILE A 62 -0.15 -9.39 -1.37
C ILE A 62 0.32 -8.48 -0.22
N GLY A 63 -0.53 -8.33 0.80
CA GLY A 63 -0.20 -7.65 2.04
C GLY A 63 0.81 -8.44 2.88
N GLN A 64 1.39 -7.79 3.89
CA GLN A 64 2.35 -8.42 4.80
C GLN A 64 1.80 -8.50 6.23
N ASN A 65 2.17 -9.55 6.95
CA ASN A 65 1.85 -9.68 8.37
C ASN A 65 2.68 -8.68 9.19
N LEU A 66 2.03 -7.68 9.78
CA LEU A 66 2.68 -6.62 10.56
C LEU A 66 3.12 -7.06 11.96
N ASN A 67 2.74 -8.25 12.42
CA ASN A 67 3.25 -8.82 13.68
C ASN A 67 4.72 -9.27 13.56
N GLN A 68 5.27 -9.32 12.34
CA GLN A 68 6.68 -9.61 12.10
C GLN A 68 7.53 -8.36 12.41
N GLU A 69 8.69 -8.58 13.02
CA GLU A 69 9.64 -7.49 13.31
C GLU A 69 10.12 -6.82 12.02
N ARG A 70 10.44 -7.63 11.00
CA ARG A 70 10.96 -7.16 9.71
C ARG A 70 9.87 -7.19 8.66
N ILE A 71 9.38 -6.01 8.30
CA ILE A 71 8.44 -5.80 7.18
C ILE A 71 9.07 -4.96 6.08
N LYS A 72 8.39 -4.87 4.94
CA LYS A 72 8.71 -3.95 3.85
C LYS A 72 7.90 -2.68 4.04
N GLU A 73 8.52 -1.62 4.51
CA GLU A 73 7.85 -0.34 4.70
C GLU A 73 7.52 0.31 3.34
N ARG A 74 6.23 0.32 3.01
CA ARG A 74 5.70 0.81 1.73
C ARG A 74 4.21 1.11 1.81
N ALA A 75 3.79 2.13 1.04
CA ALA A 75 2.39 2.43 0.79
C ALA A 75 2.05 2.35 -0.71
N LEU A 76 0.92 1.73 -1.03
CA LEU A 76 0.30 1.69 -2.35
C LEU A 76 -0.96 2.55 -2.32
N MET A 77 -1.12 3.42 -3.30
CA MET A 77 -2.22 4.39 -3.32
C MET A 77 -2.74 4.54 -4.73
N GLN A 78 -4.06 4.62 -4.88
CA GLN A 78 -4.71 4.93 -6.15
C GLN A 78 -5.46 6.25 -6.03
N PHE A 79 -5.13 7.21 -6.88
CA PHE A 79 -5.84 8.48 -6.99
C PHE A 79 -6.32 8.70 -8.42
N ASN A 80 -7.63 8.54 -8.67
CA ASN A 80 -8.20 8.55 -10.01
C ASN A 80 -7.45 7.55 -10.93
N GLN A 81 -6.78 8.05 -11.97
CA GLN A 81 -5.97 7.25 -12.90
C GLN A 81 -4.47 7.26 -12.57
N ILE A 82 -4.08 7.78 -11.40
CA ILE A 82 -2.70 7.89 -10.96
C ILE A 82 -2.42 6.86 -9.87
N PHE A 83 -1.48 5.96 -10.14
CA PHE A 83 -0.99 5.03 -9.14
C PHE A 83 0.22 5.62 -8.41
N GLY A 84 0.25 5.51 -7.08
CA GLY A 84 1.32 6.00 -6.23
C GLY A 84 2.01 4.86 -5.48
N TYR A 85 3.35 4.88 -5.48
CA TYR A 85 4.17 3.97 -4.69
C TYR A 85 5.17 4.71 -3.81
N LEU A 86 5.01 4.60 -2.49
CA LEU A 86 5.89 5.16 -1.48
C LEU A 86 6.78 4.07 -0.88
N LYS A 87 8.08 4.32 -0.83
CA LYS A 87 9.04 3.45 -0.14
C LYS A 87 10.26 4.25 0.34
N HIS A 88 10.60 4.12 1.62
CA HIS A 88 11.78 4.76 2.24
C HIS A 88 11.91 6.27 1.93
N GLY A 89 10.82 7.02 2.08
CA GLY A 89 10.79 8.46 1.81
C GLY A 89 10.90 8.85 0.33
N LYS A 90 10.89 7.89 -0.60
CA LYS A 90 10.80 8.13 -2.04
C LYS A 90 9.41 7.76 -2.54
N PHE A 91 8.87 8.60 -3.41
CA PHE A 91 7.55 8.43 -3.97
C PHE A 91 7.61 8.50 -5.50
N VAL A 92 6.88 7.61 -6.17
CA VAL A 92 6.70 7.65 -7.62
C VAL A 92 5.22 7.60 -7.94
N THR A 93 4.79 8.44 -8.89
CA THR A 93 3.47 8.37 -9.50
C THR A 93 3.59 7.75 -10.89
N LEU A 94 2.64 6.90 -11.25
CA LEU A 94 2.41 6.43 -12.62
C LEU A 94 1.12 7.07 -13.10
N GLU A 95 1.23 7.82 -14.18
CA GLU A 95 0.14 8.59 -14.76
C GLU A 95 -0.30 7.98 -16.10
N PRO A 96 -1.49 8.33 -16.60
CA PRO A 96 -1.93 7.94 -17.92
C PRO A 96 -0.89 8.27 -19.01
N GLN A 97 -0.91 7.48 -20.09
CA GLN A 97 -0.01 7.64 -21.24
C GLN A 97 1.47 7.37 -20.94
N GLY A 98 1.75 6.62 -19.86
CA GLY A 98 3.09 6.11 -19.56
C GLY A 98 4.04 7.15 -18.94
N LYS A 99 3.49 8.22 -18.36
CA LYS A 99 4.29 9.23 -17.65
C LYS A 99 4.54 8.78 -16.22
N ALA A 100 5.72 9.11 -15.70
CA ALA A 100 6.06 8.90 -14.29
C ALA A 100 6.73 10.15 -13.72
N ALA A 101 6.37 10.50 -12.49
CA ALA A 101 7.01 11.57 -11.73
C ALA A 101 7.59 11.02 -10.42
N PHE A 102 8.72 11.59 -9.99
CA PHE A 102 9.50 11.09 -8.86
C PHE A 102 9.67 12.19 -7.83
N PHE A 103 9.53 11.81 -6.56
CA PHE A 103 9.56 12.76 -5.46
C PHE A 103 10.35 12.20 -4.27
N ASN A 104 11.04 13.08 -3.56
CA ASN A 104 11.39 12.88 -2.17
C ASN A 104 10.23 13.38 -1.29
N VAL A 105 9.88 12.62 -0.26
CA VAL A 105 8.82 12.99 0.69
C VAL A 105 9.42 13.76 1.85
N GLY A 106 8.97 15.00 2.02
CA GLY A 106 9.35 15.89 3.10
C GLY A 106 8.40 15.83 4.29
N LYS A 107 8.49 16.85 5.15
CA LYS A 107 7.60 17.00 6.31
C LYS A 107 6.14 17.13 5.87
N HIS A 108 5.23 16.59 6.68
CA HIS A 108 3.78 16.61 6.40
C HIS A 108 3.42 16.01 5.03
N ASN A 109 4.20 15.01 4.57
CA ASN A 109 4.03 14.35 3.28
C ASN A 109 4.12 15.30 2.06
N SER A 110 4.88 16.39 2.18
CA SER A 110 5.16 17.26 1.04
C SER A 110 5.99 16.54 -0.02
N LEU A 111 5.72 16.83 -1.29
CA LEU A 111 6.41 16.21 -2.42
C LEU A 111 7.41 17.20 -3.02
N VAL A 112 8.67 16.79 -3.10
CA VAL A 112 9.74 17.55 -3.77
C VAL A 112 10.22 16.73 -4.95
N GLU A 113 10.06 17.24 -6.17
CA GLU A 113 10.48 16.54 -7.39
C GLU A 113 11.96 16.15 -7.33
N THR A 114 12.25 14.98 -7.89
CA THR A 114 13.61 14.45 -7.97
C THR A 114 13.84 13.73 -9.30
N LYS A 115 15.09 13.37 -9.55
CA LYS A 115 15.47 12.61 -10.74
C LYS A 115 14.89 11.19 -10.71
N GLU A 116 14.82 10.59 -11.88
CA GLU A 116 14.34 9.22 -12.06
C GLU A 116 15.05 8.22 -11.12
N ASP A 117 14.25 7.37 -10.48
CA ASP A 117 14.71 6.20 -9.74
C ASP A 117 14.19 4.92 -10.44
N LYS A 118 15.05 4.31 -11.24
CA LYS A 118 14.72 3.13 -12.05
C LYS A 118 14.25 1.93 -11.22
N GLN A 119 14.79 1.77 -10.00
CA GLN A 119 14.40 0.65 -9.14
C GLN A 119 13.00 0.87 -8.56
N LEU A 120 12.73 2.11 -8.13
CA LEU A 120 11.41 2.49 -7.65
C LEU A 120 10.35 2.37 -8.76
N LEU A 121 10.67 2.86 -9.97
CA LEU A 121 9.81 2.76 -11.14
C LEU A 121 9.46 1.31 -11.47
N LYS A 122 10.47 0.43 -11.59
CA LYS A 122 10.27 -0.98 -11.88
C LYS A 122 9.33 -1.64 -10.85
N LYS A 123 9.47 -1.28 -9.57
CA LYS A 123 8.64 -1.83 -8.51
C LYS A 123 7.20 -1.31 -8.57
N ALA A 124 7.02 -0.01 -8.83
CA ALA A 124 5.72 0.61 -8.99
C ALA A 124 4.95 0.00 -10.18
N VAL A 125 5.59 -0.11 -11.35
CA VAL A 125 4.98 -0.70 -12.55
C VAL A 125 4.55 -2.15 -12.29
N ALA A 126 5.39 -2.94 -11.62
CA ALA A 126 5.06 -4.32 -11.29
C ALA A 126 3.85 -4.43 -10.35
N LEU A 127 3.72 -3.53 -9.37
CA LEU A 127 2.61 -3.54 -8.42
C LEU A 127 1.31 -3.01 -9.03
N GLU A 128 1.37 -1.96 -9.84
CA GLU A 128 0.19 -1.43 -10.55
C GLU A 128 -0.43 -2.46 -11.48
N ASN A 129 0.40 -3.23 -12.19
CA ASN A 129 -0.08 -4.25 -13.11
C ASN A 129 -0.50 -5.55 -12.42
N LEU A 130 -0.22 -5.73 -11.12
CA LEU A 130 -0.47 -7.00 -10.43
C LEU A 130 -1.97 -7.30 -10.29
N GLY A 131 -2.76 -6.32 -9.85
CA GLY A 131 -4.21 -6.46 -9.71
C GLY A 131 -4.91 -6.80 -11.03
N PRO A 132 -4.70 -6.00 -12.10
CA PRO A 132 -5.23 -6.30 -13.42
C PRO A 132 -4.76 -7.65 -13.98
N LEU A 133 -3.51 -8.04 -13.75
CA LEU A 133 -3.00 -9.35 -14.17
C LEU A 133 -3.74 -10.48 -13.44
N ILE A 134 -3.82 -10.43 -12.11
CA ILE A 134 -4.52 -11.42 -11.29
C ILE A 134 -5.99 -11.56 -11.74
N TYR A 135 -6.66 -10.43 -11.97
CA TYR A 135 -8.05 -10.40 -12.42
C TYR A 135 -8.20 -11.02 -13.82
N SER A 136 -7.40 -10.56 -14.79
CA SER A 136 -7.48 -11.04 -16.18
C SER A 136 -7.14 -12.52 -16.35
N GLN A 137 -6.26 -13.07 -15.52
CA GLN A 137 -5.88 -14.48 -15.53
C GLN A 137 -6.80 -15.36 -14.69
N GLY A 138 -7.76 -14.78 -13.95
CA GLY A 138 -8.66 -15.55 -13.09
C GLY A 138 -7.98 -16.21 -11.88
N TYR A 139 -6.84 -15.68 -11.41
CA TYR A 139 -6.12 -16.24 -10.26
C TYR A 139 -6.86 -16.08 -8.92
N MET A 140 -8.02 -15.45 -8.91
CA MET A 140 -8.94 -15.34 -7.77
C MET A 140 -10.02 -16.43 -7.76
N LEU A 141 -10.08 -17.31 -8.77
CA LEU A 141 -11.13 -18.33 -8.87
C LEU A 141 -10.85 -19.52 -7.96
N ASP A 142 -11.90 -19.98 -7.27
CA ASP A 142 -11.86 -21.12 -6.33
C ASP A 142 -11.44 -22.43 -7.00
N SER A 143 -11.45 -22.50 -8.34
CA SER A 143 -10.94 -23.65 -9.11
C SER A 143 -9.46 -23.96 -8.84
N CYS A 144 -8.72 -23.03 -8.24
CA CYS A 144 -7.32 -23.22 -7.83
C CYS A 144 -7.18 -23.73 -6.38
N ILE A 145 -8.26 -23.76 -5.59
CA ILE A 145 -8.28 -24.27 -4.22
C ILE A 145 -8.78 -25.72 -4.29
N ASN A 146 -7.85 -26.68 -4.40
CA ASN A 146 -8.19 -28.09 -4.20
C ASN A 146 -8.38 -28.35 -2.70
N PRO A 147 -9.57 -28.81 -2.25
CA PRO A 147 -9.84 -29.09 -0.85
C PRO A 147 -9.00 -30.27 -0.30
#